data_AF-A0A847X739-F1
#
_entry.id   AF-A0A847X739-F1
#
_cell.length_a   1.000
_cell.length_b   1.000
_cell.length_c   1.000
_cell.angle_alpha   90.00
_cell.angle_beta   90.00
_cell.angle_gamma   90.00
#
_symmetry.space_group_name_H-M   'P 1'
#
loop_
_entity.id
_entity.type
_entity.pdbx_description
1 polymer ?
#
loop_
_entity_poly.entity_id
_entity_poly.type
_entity_poly.pdbx_seq_one_letter_code
_entity_poly.pdbx_strand_id
1 'polypeptide(L)'
;TSSTCPHCKTAKKFLEQKKYEFIEKNVQTDPGASAELQALGAQGVPTFKIGEQVIVGFNPSAIEKALASKVMGCPNCQKKLAVPRGKGKIKITCPHCSHKFETES
;
A
#
# COMPACT_ATOMS: atom_id res chain seq x y z
N THR A 1 -5.27 9.80 -8.30
CA THR A 1 -5.48 9.41 -9.71
C THR A 1 -6.09 10.58 -10.47
N SER A 2 -6.09 10.54 -11.80
CA SER A 2 -6.81 11.51 -12.65
C SER A 2 -7.54 10.72 -13.74
N SER A 3 -8.80 11.07 -14.02
CA SER A 3 -9.70 10.33 -14.90
C SER A 3 -9.25 10.36 -16.37
N THR A 4 -8.40 11.33 -16.71
CA THR A 4 -7.96 11.60 -18.08
C THR A 4 -6.63 10.92 -18.45
N CYS A 5 -5.96 10.24 -17.50
CA CYS A 5 -4.64 9.64 -17.75
C CYS A 5 -4.72 8.12 -17.99
N PRO A 6 -4.21 7.62 -19.14
CA PRO A 6 -4.19 6.18 -19.43
C PRO A 6 -3.37 5.37 -18.41
N HIS A 7 -2.26 5.93 -17.92
CA HIS A 7 -1.40 5.28 -16.91
C HIS A 7 -2.11 5.07 -15.56
N CYS A 8 -3.08 5.92 -15.20
CA CYS A 8 -3.85 5.76 -13.97
C CYS A 8 -4.76 4.51 -14.03
N LYS A 9 -5.31 4.18 -15.20
CA LYS A 9 -6.15 2.98 -15.37
C LYS A 9 -5.33 1.70 -15.23
N THR A 10 -4.12 1.67 -15.81
CA THR A 10 -3.19 0.54 -15.68
C THR A 10 -2.78 0.32 -14.23
N ALA A 11 -2.46 1.42 -13.53
CA ALA A 11 -2.15 1.40 -12.10
C ALA A 11 -3.28 0.79 -11.25
N LYS A 12 -4.52 1.24 -11.49
CA LYS A 12 -5.70 0.73 -10.77
C LYS A 12 -5.90 -0.77 -11.01
N LYS A 13 -5.87 -1.19 -12.28
CA LYS A 13 -6.00 -2.61 -12.64
C LYS A 13 -4.92 -3.48 -11.99
N PHE A 14 -3.67 -3.00 -11.92
CA PHE A 14 -2.59 -3.73 -11.27
C PHE A 14 -2.87 -3.95 -9.77
N LEU A 15 -3.36 -2.91 -9.08
CA LEU A 15 -3.74 -3.00 -7.68
C LEU A 15 -4.94 -3.94 -7.44
N GLU A 16 -5.96 -3.84 -8.30
CA GLU A 16 -7.16 -4.70 -8.25
C GLU A 16 -6.83 -6.18 -8.55
N GLN A 17 -6.02 -6.45 -9.57
CA GLN A 17 -5.60 -7.82 -9.92
C GLN A 17 -4.85 -8.51 -8.78
N LYS A 18 -4.03 -7.76 -8.06
CA LYS A 18 -3.31 -8.24 -6.88
C LYS A 18 -4.16 -8.26 -5.60
N LYS A 19 -5.44 -7.84 -5.68
CA LYS A 19 -6.37 -7.68 -4.55
C LYS A 19 -5.79 -6.84 -3.42
N TYR A 20 -5.09 -5.77 -3.76
CA TYR A 20 -4.64 -4.83 -2.73
C TYR A 20 -5.79 -3.94 -2.29
N GLU A 21 -5.92 -3.75 -0.98
CA GLU A 21 -6.77 -2.69 -0.43
C GLU A 21 -6.06 -1.35 -0.67
N PHE A 22 -6.67 -0.48 -1.47
CA PHE A 22 -6.18 0.88 -1.72
C PHE A 22 -7.32 1.88 -1.67
N ILE A 23 -6.99 3.12 -1.32
CA ILE A 23 -7.93 4.24 -1.34
C ILE A 23 -7.63 5.07 -2.58
N GLU A 24 -8.59 5.15 -3.50
CA GLU A 24 -8.48 6.00 -4.67
C GLU A 24 -8.87 7.44 -4.30
N LYS A 25 -7.90 8.36 -4.33
CA LYS A 25 -8.15 9.80 -4.23
C LYS A 25 -7.93 10.45 -5.60
N ASN A 26 -8.94 11.12 -6.14
CA ASN A 26 -8.86 11.76 -7.45
C ASN A 26 -8.56 13.25 -7.32
N VAL A 27 -7.49 13.72 -7.96
CA VAL A 27 -7.04 15.12 -7.86
C VAL A 27 -7.90 16.11 -8.65
N GLN A 28 -8.77 15.63 -9.55
CA GLN A 28 -9.72 16.46 -10.29
C GLN A 28 -10.99 16.74 -9.47
N THR A 29 -11.42 15.78 -8.66
CA THR A 29 -12.66 15.88 -7.87
C THR A 29 -12.41 16.29 -6.43
N ASP A 30 -11.21 15.98 -5.90
CA ASP A 30 -10.86 16.22 -4.51
C ASP A 30 -9.68 17.23 -4.42
N PRO A 31 -9.93 18.47 -3.98
CA PRO A 31 -8.88 19.48 -3.83
C PRO A 31 -7.89 19.16 -2.69
N GLY A 32 -8.26 18.28 -1.74
CA GLY A 32 -7.33 17.80 -0.72
C GLY A 32 -6.29 16.84 -1.30
N ALA A 33 -6.68 16.04 -2.31
CA ALA A 33 -5.76 15.12 -2.98
C ALA A 33 -4.69 15.85 -3.82
N SER A 34 -5.02 16.98 -4.45
CA SER A 34 -4.04 17.79 -5.16
C SER A 34 -3.05 18.45 -4.19
N ALA A 35 -3.52 18.94 -3.05
CA ALA A 35 -2.68 19.50 -1.99
C ALA A 35 -1.74 18.45 -1.39
N GLU A 36 -2.21 17.23 -1.08
CA GLU A 36 -1.34 16.12 -0.65
C GLU A 36 -0.30 15.80 -1.74
N LEU A 37 -0.70 15.70 -3.01
CA LEU A 37 0.22 15.40 -4.10
C LEU A 37 1.35 16.44 -4.22
N GLN A 38 0.99 17.72 -4.12
CA GLN A 38 1.95 18.83 -4.14
C GLN A 38 2.84 18.84 -2.89
N ALA A 39 2.28 18.58 -1.72
CA ALA A 39 3.03 18.48 -0.46
C ALA A 39 4.05 17.33 -0.49
N LEU A 40 3.77 16.27 -1.24
CA LEU A 40 4.69 15.14 -1.45
C LEU A 40 5.77 15.44 -2.51
N GLY A 41 5.77 16.62 -3.14
CA GLY A 41 6.73 17.00 -4.18
C GLY A 41 6.54 16.27 -5.51
N ALA A 42 5.41 15.60 -5.71
CA ALA A 42 5.12 14.88 -6.94
C ALA A 42 4.57 15.82 -8.02
N GLN A 43 5.29 15.96 -9.13
CA GLN A 43 4.87 16.81 -10.26
C GLN A 43 3.98 16.07 -11.28
N GLY A 44 3.73 14.78 -11.09
CA GLY A 44 3.01 13.94 -12.04
C GLY A 44 2.17 12.85 -11.40
N VAL A 45 1.07 12.52 -12.04
CA VAL A 45 0.25 11.32 -11.75
C VAL A 45 0.68 10.17 -12.67
N PRO A 46 0.62 8.90 -12.24
CA PRO A 46 0.15 8.43 -10.93
C PRO A 46 1.23 8.53 -9.83
N THR A 47 0.80 8.89 -8.63
CA THR A 47 1.63 8.83 -7.41
C THR A 47 0.95 7.90 -6.41
N PHE A 48 1.74 7.03 -5.78
CA PHE A 48 1.29 6.04 -4.81
C PHE A 48 1.87 6.37 -3.44
N LYS A 49 0.99 6.51 -2.45
CA LYS A 49 1.37 6.66 -1.05
C LYS A 49 1.06 5.36 -0.32
N ILE A 50 2.09 4.66 0.13
CA ILE A 50 2.00 3.35 0.79
C ILE A 50 2.59 3.50 2.19
N GLY A 51 1.72 3.70 3.17
CA GLY A 51 2.13 4.08 4.53
C GLY A 51 2.87 5.42 4.51
N GLU A 52 4.15 5.38 4.85
CA GLU A 52 5.06 6.54 4.86
C GLU A 52 5.89 6.67 3.57
N GLN A 53 5.83 5.66 2.69
CA GLN A 53 6.55 5.68 1.42
C GLN A 53 5.72 6.36 0.33
N VAL A 54 6.38 7.24 -0.43
CA VAL A 54 5.81 7.91 -1.60
C VAL A 54 6.55 7.44 -2.83
N ILE A 55 5.81 6.88 -3.78
CA ILE A 55 6.33 6.43 -5.06
C ILE A 55 5.71 7.31 -6.13
N VAL A 56 6.54 8.15 -6.75
CA VAL A 56 6.14 8.98 -7.88
C VAL A 56 6.33 8.18 -9.17
N GLY A 57 5.29 8.09 -9.99
CA GLY A 57 5.29 7.33 -11.23
C GLY A 57 4.82 5.88 -11.08
N PHE A 58 4.50 5.25 -12.23
CA PHE A 58 4.07 3.85 -12.27
C PHE A 58 5.27 2.91 -12.31
N ASN A 59 5.73 2.48 -11.13
CA ASN A 59 6.82 1.50 -10.98
C ASN A 59 6.30 0.24 -10.29
N PRO A 60 5.90 -0.81 -11.03
CA PRO A 60 5.28 -2.01 -10.44
C PRO A 60 6.18 -2.69 -9.40
N SER A 61 7.49 -2.77 -9.67
CA SER A 61 8.45 -3.41 -8.75
C SER A 61 8.62 -2.62 -7.44
N ALA A 62 8.62 -1.29 -7.50
CA ALA A 62 8.68 -0.43 -6.32
C ALA A 62 7.38 -0.52 -5.50
N ILE A 63 6.24 -0.54 -6.18
CA ILE A 63 4.91 -0.70 -5.57
C ILE A 63 4.82 -2.06 -4.86
N GLU A 64 5.26 -3.15 -5.51
CA GLU A 64 5.28 -4.48 -4.91
C GLU A 64 6.17 -4.52 -3.67
N LYS A 65 7.37 -3.92 -3.70
CA LYS A 65 8.25 -3.84 -2.53
C LYS A 65 7.61 -3.07 -1.37
N ALA A 66 7.00 -1.93 -1.66
CA ALA A 66 6.34 -1.12 -0.63
C ALA A 66 5.11 -1.82 -0.05
N LEU A 67 4.38 -2.60 -0.84
CA LEU A 67 3.22 -3.38 -0.40
C LEU A 67 3.58 -4.75 0.22
N ALA A 68 4.81 -5.24 0.03
CA ALA A 68 5.26 -6.55 0.49
C ALA A 68 5.23 -6.69 2.02
N SER A 69 5.24 -5.59 2.78
CA SER A 69 5.13 -5.61 4.24
C SER A 69 3.73 -5.19 4.67
N LYS A 70 2.85 -6.15 5.02
CA LYS A 70 1.62 -5.79 5.76
C LYS A 70 2.00 -5.64 7.22
N VAL A 71 1.66 -4.51 7.81
CA VAL A 71 1.66 -4.39 9.26
C VAL A 71 0.36 -5.02 9.75
N MET A 72 0.45 -6.14 10.46
CA MET A 72 -0.69 -6.72 11.19
C MET A 72 -0.49 -6.54 12.69
N GLY A 73 -1.59 -6.37 13.41
CA GLY A 73 -1.57 -6.39 14.87
C GLY A 73 -1.49 -7.82 15.37
N CYS A 74 -0.58 -8.09 16.32
CA CYS A 74 -0.64 -9.35 17.05
C CYS A 74 -1.91 -9.38 17.93
N PRO A 75 -2.75 -10.44 17.89
CA PRO A 75 -3.99 -10.51 18.67
C PRO A 75 -3.75 -10.53 20.19
N ASN A 76 -2.54 -10.90 20.63
CA ASN A 76 -2.21 -11.04 22.05
C ASN A 76 -1.65 -9.73 22.66
N CYS A 77 -0.84 -8.97 21.93
CA CYS A 77 -0.22 -7.75 22.45
C CYS A 77 -0.53 -6.47 21.67
N GLN A 78 -1.40 -6.55 20.65
CA GLN A 78 -1.77 -5.46 19.73
C GLN A 78 -0.60 -4.77 19.03
N LYS A 79 0.62 -5.32 19.13
CA LYS A 79 1.82 -4.73 18.57
C LYS A 79 1.84 -4.91 17.06
N LYS A 80 2.14 -3.82 16.36
CA LYS A 80 2.30 -3.74 14.91
C LYS A 80 3.53 -4.56 14.49
N LEU A 81 3.30 -5.74 13.92
CA LEU A 81 4.34 -6.60 13.38
C LEU A 81 4.32 -6.51 11.85
N ALA A 82 5.49 -6.33 11.23
CA ALA A 82 5.63 -6.40 9.79
C ALA A 82 5.65 -7.85 9.34
N VAL A 83 4.76 -8.19 8.42
CA VAL A 83 4.53 -9.57 7.99
C VAL A 83 4.69 -9.62 6.47
N PRO A 84 5.56 -10.50 5.94
CA PRO A 84 5.75 -10.61 4.51
C PRO A 84 4.46 -11.10 3.86
N ARG A 85 3.95 -10.34 2.88
CA ARG A 85 2.78 -10.69 2.07
C ARG A 85 3.17 -11.61 0.92
N GLY A 86 2.22 -12.40 0.44
CA GLY A 86 2.41 -13.32 -0.69
C GLY A 86 2.93 -14.73 -0.35
N LYS A 87 3.06 -15.10 0.93
CA LYS A 87 3.44 -16.47 1.36
C LYS A 87 2.28 -17.34 1.86
N GLY A 88 1.03 -16.98 1.57
CA GLY A 88 -0.14 -17.77 1.97
C GLY A 88 -0.24 -17.92 3.50
N LYS A 89 -0.45 -19.14 4.00
CA LYS A 89 -0.54 -19.42 5.45
C LYS A 89 0.85 -19.44 6.07
N ILE A 90 1.15 -18.45 6.91
CA ILE A 90 2.42 -18.34 7.64
C ILE A 90 2.20 -18.44 9.13
N LYS A 91 3.13 -19.15 9.78
CA LYS A 91 3.24 -19.20 11.24
C LYS A 91 4.22 -18.12 11.67
N ILE A 92 3.70 -17.07 12.31
CA ILE A 92 4.52 -15.97 12.80
C ILE A 92 4.61 -16.04 14.33
N THR A 93 5.80 -15.79 14.84
CA THR A 93 6.04 -15.67 16.28
C THR A 93 6.19 -14.19 16.60
N CYS A 94 5.36 -13.66 17.50
CA CYS A 94 5.48 -12.27 17.90
C CYS A 94 6.77 -12.07 18.71
N PRO A 95 7.69 -11.15 18.32
CA PRO A 95 8.92 -10.89 19.08
C PRO A 95 8.68 -10.18 20.42
N HIS A 96 7.45 -9.72 20.69
CA HIS A 96 7.12 -8.97 21.90
C HIS A 96 6.44 -9.80 22.98
N CYS A 97 5.61 -10.77 22.60
CA CYS A 97 4.89 -11.63 23.55
C CYS A 97 5.18 -13.12 23.35
N SER A 98 6.07 -13.49 22.42
CA SER A 98 6.39 -14.88 22.05
C SER A 98 5.18 -15.75 21.65
N HIS A 99 4.02 -15.14 21.42
CA HIS A 99 2.82 -15.83 20.98
C HIS A 99 2.93 -16.23 19.50
N LYS A 100 2.62 -17.50 19.22
CA LYS A 100 2.61 -18.07 17.87
C LYS A 100 1.18 -18.05 17.36
N PHE A 101 0.95 -17.43 16.21
CA PHE A 101 -0.37 -17.41 15.60
C PHE A 101 -0.26 -17.60 14.09
N GLU A 102 -1.32 -18.15 13.53
CA GLU A 102 -1.45 -18.40 12.09
C GLU A 102 -2.11 -17.20 11.45
N THR A 103 -1.53 -16.73 10.35
CA THR A 103 -2.06 -15.57 9.63
C THR A 103 -1.91 -15.79 8.13
N GLU A 104 -2.77 -15.13 7.37
CA GLU A 104 -2.82 -15.20 5.91
C GLU A 104 -2.16 -13.94 5.33
N SER A 105 -1.12 -14.14 4.51
CA SER A 105 -0.30 -13.12 3.84
C SER A 105 -0.92 -12.51 2.59
#